data_AF-A0A9D7XBU7-F1
#
_entry.id   AF-A0A9D7XBU7-F1
#
_cell.length_a   1.000
_cell.length_b   1.000
_cell.length_c   1.000
_cell.angle_alpha   90.00
_cell.angle_beta   90.00
_cell.angle_gamma   90.00
#
_symmetry.space_group_name_H-M   'P 1'
#
loop_
_entity.id
_entity.type
_entity.pdbx_description
1 polymer ?
#
loop_
_entity_poly.entity_id
_entity_poly.type
_entity_poly.pdbx_seq_one_letter_code
_entity_poly.pdbx_strand_id
1 'polypeptide(L)' 'MTELENHLTEWSIKNTLVTVCGKGGGRSAAAAEILKSAGFLNTFYLCGGTFGWYENEIKVD' A
#
# COMPACT_ATOMS: atom_id res chain seq x y z
N MET A 1 7.79 -5.07 -16.60
CA MET A 1 6.47 -4.58 -16.21
C MET A 1 5.90 -5.55 -15.20
N THR A 2 5.66 -5.10 -13.98
CA THR A 2 5.05 -5.89 -12.89
C THR A 2 3.54 -5.96 -13.10
N GLU A 3 2.87 -6.93 -12.48
CA GLU A 3 1.40 -7.05 -12.51
C GLU A 3 0.72 -5.73 -12.10
N LEU A 4 1.20 -5.09 -11.03
CA LEU A 4 0.69 -3.78 -10.56
C LEU A 4 0.65 -2.71 -11.65
N GLU A 5 1.68 -2.62 -12.49
CA GLU A 5 1.78 -1.62 -13.56
C GLU A 5 0.75 -1.87 -14.68
N ASN A 6 0.30 -3.12 -14.86
CA ASN A 6 -0.72 -3.47 -15.86
C ASN A 6 -2.13 -2.99 -15.46
N HIS A 7 -2.36 -2.76 -14.16
CA HIS A 7 -3.68 -2.44 -13.60
C HIS A 7 -3.86 -0.95 -13.26
N LEU A 8 -2.90 -0.09 -13.60
CA LEU A 8 -2.95 1.34 -13.24
C LEU A 8 -4.18 2.08 -13.80
N THR A 9 -4.78 1.59 -14.88
CA THR A 9 -5.96 2.21 -15.50
C THR A 9 -7.28 1.88 -14.79
N GLU A 10 -7.27 0.96 -13.82
CA GLU A 10 -8.47 0.55 -13.08
C GLU A 10 -8.89 1.55 -12.00
N TRP A 11 -7.98 2.45 -11.61
CA TRP A 11 -8.20 3.40 -10.52
C TRP A 11 -8.05 4.84 -11.00
N SER A 12 -8.77 5.75 -10.36
CA SER A 12 -8.61 7.19 -10.60
C SER A 12 -7.43 7.75 -9.79
N ILE A 13 -6.65 8.65 -10.39
CA ILE A 13 -5.53 9.34 -9.74
C ILE A 13 -5.94 10.16 -8.49
N LYS A 14 -7.25 10.41 -8.32
CA LYS A 14 -7.80 11.13 -7.16
C LYS A 14 -8.03 10.22 -5.95
N ASN A 15 -8.02 8.91 -6.12
CA ASN A 15 -8.24 7.97 -5.03
C ASN A 15 -7.12 8.06 -3.98
N THR A 16 -7.50 7.86 -2.72
CA THR A 16 -6.52 7.56 -1.66
C THR A 16 -6.22 6.07 -1.70
N LEU A 17 -4.96 5.71 -1.89
CA LEU A 17 -4.52 4.32 -1.98
C LEU A 17 -3.63 3.97 -0.78
N VAL A 18 -3.85 2.79 -0.20
CA VAL A 18 -2.99 2.23 0.86
C VAL A 18 -2.52 0.86 0.42
N THR A 19 -1.23 0.75 0.15
CA THR A 19 -0.59 -0.52 -0.20
C THR A 19 -0.24 -1.30 1.07
N VAL A 20 -0.40 -2.63 1.02
CA VAL A 20 -0.23 -3.49 2.20
C VAL A 20 0.59 -4.73 1.84
N CYS A 21 1.47 -5.15 2.74
CA CYS A 21 2.11 -6.46 2.74
C CYS A 21 2.25 -6.96 4.19
N GLY A 22 2.77 -8.18 4.41
CA GLY A 22 2.86 -8.79 5.75
C GLY A 22 3.50 -7.88 6.81
N LYS A 23 4.78 -7.55 6.67
CA LYS A 23 5.53 -6.73 7.64
C LYS A 23 5.44 -5.21 7.41
N GLY A 24 4.93 -4.77 6.25
CA GLY A 24 5.05 -3.37 5.81
C GLY A 24 6.49 -2.99 5.42
N GLY A 25 6.67 -1.82 4.81
CA GLY A 25 8.00 -1.23 4.51
C GLY A 25 8.81 -1.87 3.37
N GLY A 26 8.49 -3.10 2.95
CA GLY A 26 9.11 -3.78 1.80
C GLY A 26 8.27 -3.62 0.53
N ARG A 27 7.61 -4.70 0.11
CA ARG A 27 6.77 -4.73 -1.10
C ARG A 27 5.71 -3.62 -1.15
N SER A 28 5.10 -3.27 -0.02
CA SER A 28 4.10 -2.19 0.04
C SER A 28 4.74 -0.83 -0.19
N ALA A 29 5.89 -0.54 0.42
CA ALA A 29 6.60 0.72 0.15
C ALA A 29 7.01 0.83 -1.32
N ALA A 30 7.54 -0.25 -1.93
CA ALA A 30 7.86 -0.28 -3.35
C ALA A 30 6.63 -0.05 -4.24
N ALA A 31 5.50 -0.70 -3.93
CA ALA A 31 4.25 -0.49 -4.66
C ALA A 31 3.74 0.96 -4.53
N ALA A 32 3.85 1.56 -3.34
CA ALA A 32 3.49 2.96 -3.13
C ALA A 32 4.34 3.91 -3.99
N GLU A 33 5.64 3.66 -4.13
CA GLU A 33 6.51 4.47 -4.98
C GLU A 33 6.21 4.30 -6.48
N ILE A 34 5.86 3.09 -6.93
CA ILE A 34 5.40 2.84 -8.30
C ILE A 34 4.12 3.65 -8.57
N LEU A 35 3.13 3.58 -7.68
CA LEU A 35 1.86 4.30 -7.82
C LEU A 35 2.04 5.82 -7.81
N LYS A 36 2.89 6.35 -6.93
CA LYS A 36 3.24 7.78 -6.93
C LYS A 36 3.90 8.20 -8.24
N SER A 37 4.84 7.39 -8.74
CA SER A 37 5.51 7.63 -10.03
C SER A 37 4.53 7.62 -11.21
N ALA A 38 3.43 6.87 -11.11
CA ALA A 38 2.34 6.84 -12.06
C ALA A 38 1.30 7.98 -11.88
N GLY A 39 1.47 8.86 -10.91
CA GLY A 39 0.60 10.03 -10.68
C GLY A 39 -0.47 9.87 -9.59
N PHE A 40 -0.53 8.72 -8.90
CA PHE A 40 -1.40 8.52 -7.73
C PHE A 40 -0.76 9.15 -6.49
N LEU A 41 -0.78 10.49 -6.41
CA LEU A 41 -0.05 11.23 -5.37
C LEU A 41 -0.56 10.97 -3.95
N ASN A 42 -1.84 10.64 -3.80
CA ASN A 42 -2.47 10.29 -2.52
C ASN A 42 -2.26 8.81 -2.15
N THR A 43 -1.03 8.32 -2.27
CA THR A 43 -0.68 6.92 -2.00
C THR A 43 0.22 6.78 -0.77
N PHE A 44 -0.15 5.87 0.10
CA PHE A 44 0.56 5.50 1.32
C PHE A 44 0.85 4.00 1.36
N TYR A 45 1.70 3.58 2.29
CA TYR A 45 1.86 2.18 2.65
C TYR A 45 1.60 2.00 4.14
N LEU A 46 1.03 0.86 4.51
CA LEU A 46 0.82 0.54 5.92
C LEU A 46 2.15 0.15 6.57
N CYS A 47 2.68 1.03 7.44
CA CYS A 47 3.83 0.71 8.28
C CYS A 47 3.44 -0.43 9.26
N GLY A 48 4.33 -1.40 9.46
CA GLY A 48 4.01 -2.64 10.21
C GLY A 48 3.19 -3.67 9.43
N GLY A 49 2.56 -3.28 8.32
CA GLY A 49 1.82 -4.18 7.44
C GLY A 49 0.62 -4.85 8.13
N THR A 50 0.12 -5.94 7.54
CA THR A 50 -0.97 -6.69 8.17
C THR A 50 -0.57 -7.33 9.50
N PHE A 51 0.71 -7.66 9.70
CA PHE A 51 1.18 -8.25 10.96
C PHE A 51 1.03 -7.24 12.10
N GLY A 52 1.50 -6.01 11.90
CA GLY A 52 1.31 -4.93 12.85
C GLY A 52 -0.16 -4.55 13.04
N TRP A 53 -1.00 -4.68 12.01
CA TRP A 53 -2.44 -4.48 12.14
C TRP A 53 -3.07 -5.52 13.08
N TYR A 54 -2.86 -6.82 12.83
CA TYR A 54 -3.44 -7.90 13.64
C TYR A 54 -2.85 -7.97 15.05
N GLU A 55 -1.57 -7.64 15.26
CA GLU A 55 -0.97 -7.58 16.59
C GLU A 55 -1.63 -6.51 17.48
N ASN A 56 -2.12 -5.41 16.89
CA ASN A 56 -2.84 -4.37 17.62
C ASN A 56 -4.33 -4.71 17.86
N GLU A 57 -4.89 -5.73 17.21
CA GLU A 57 -6.26 -6.20 17.47
C GLU A 57 -6.39 -7.07 18.75
N ILE A 58 -5.28 -7.43 19.42
CA ILE A 58 -5.26 -8.19 20.69
C ILE A 58 -4.71 -7.36 21.86
N LYS A 59 -5.11 -6.09 21.99
CA LYS A 59 -4.96 -5.35 23.25
C LYS A 59 -6.30 -4.76 23.67
N VAL A 60 -7.09 -5.58 24.35
CA VAL A 60 -8.16 -5.12 25.23
C VAL A 60 -7.59 -5.24 26.65
N ASP A 61 -7.15 -4.12 27.21
CA ASP A 61 -7.05 -3.95 28.66
C ASP A 61 -8.41 -3.43 29.17
#